data_AF-A0A9P1D6P0-F1
#
_entry.id   AF-A0A9P1D6P0-F1
#
_cell.length_a   1.000
_cell.length_b   1.000
_cell.length_c   1.000
_cell.angle_alpha   90.00
_cell.angle_beta   90.00
_cell.angle_gamma   90.00
#
_symmetry.space_group_name_H-M   'P 1'
#
loop_
_entity.id
_entity.type
_entity.pdbx_description
1 polymer ?
#
loop_
_entity_poly.entity_id
_entity_poly.type
_entity_poly.pdbx_seq_one_letter_code
_entity_poly.pdbx_strand_id
1 'polypeptide(L)'
;MSRLPTIPSCESVHLLAVEKNQKGFLSPVGTDDESEDGETETEPGRPYRSGSGSWHRQLSPCSVRSAASSGRLYAEPAQTLIFLDWDDTIFPCTEIFQKRHYSRKTREWTQLPVELEEDLSEWRDAAAEFLRAACGVSDRCVIVTNSKPPWVMACVEHFAPNLKPILQDRPQNLSIVYGSEFMKPKKNASDLCSEKAENLIIKFLQSSLGGCFSDFTAKVVESMQAMRRHAPRPPFDLTEAKLKAMTSEAENFYSQYQGQTWKNIISLGDMAYEYEAVKTLTATRGVFAQLAAPRERLRTKSVVLLPSPSLHGLTLQLRIWSQVLPSIARFDGDVDIDVSQNFAPFQELARALQLPTLAKLQVPQVYLQPISQQFFDEDFMNEEGSQSAANELLDQLPILLHDSFICPPKEGFQHVA
;
A
#
# COMPACT_ATOMS: atom_id res chain seq x y z
N MET A 1 23.03 2.55 56.87
CA MET A 1 22.69 3.89 56.36
C MET A 1 22.98 3.93 54.87
N SER A 2 21.95 3.75 54.04
CA SER A 2 21.93 4.15 52.63
C SER A 2 20.50 3.92 52.14
N ARG A 3 19.71 5.01 52.10
CA ARG A 3 18.30 5.03 51.71
C ARG A 3 18.21 4.98 50.19
N LEU A 4 17.41 4.06 49.66
CA LEU A 4 16.94 4.09 48.28
C LEU A 4 15.87 5.20 48.12
N PRO A 5 15.84 5.92 46.99
CA PRO A 5 14.86 6.98 46.76
C PRO A 5 13.50 6.40 46.33
N THR A 6 12.45 6.88 46.99
CA THR A 6 11.04 6.63 46.71
C THR A 6 10.60 7.36 45.43
N ILE A 7 9.92 6.63 44.54
CA ILE A 7 9.26 7.16 43.34
C ILE A 7 7.92 7.80 43.76
N PRO A 8 7.59 9.04 43.36
CA PRO A 8 6.29 9.62 43.66
C PRO A 8 5.21 9.10 42.71
N SER A 9 4.06 8.75 43.30
CA SER A 9 2.80 8.41 42.64
C SER A 9 2.25 9.60 41.85
N CYS A 10 1.88 9.36 40.60
CA CYS A 10 1.22 10.35 39.75
C CYS A 10 -0.28 10.37 40.09
N GLU A 11 -0.72 11.45 40.74
CA GLU A 11 -2.12 11.74 41.04
C GLU A 11 -2.84 12.30 39.80
N SER A 12 -4.02 11.72 39.57
CA SER A 12 -5.25 12.26 38.99
C SER A 12 -5.25 13.71 38.49
N VAL A 13 -5.40 13.88 37.17
CA VAL A 13 -5.82 15.16 36.56
C VAL A 13 -7.29 15.07 36.18
N HIS A 14 -8.09 15.90 36.82
CA HIS A 14 -9.52 16.11 36.58
C HIS A 14 -9.81 16.58 35.15
N LEU A 15 -10.80 15.93 34.52
CA LEU A 15 -11.50 16.43 33.33
C LEU A 15 -12.23 17.74 33.66
N LEU A 16 -11.92 18.81 32.92
CA LEU A 16 -12.78 19.99 32.80
C LEU A 16 -13.61 19.83 31.52
N ALA A 17 -14.90 19.63 31.72
CA ALA A 17 -15.92 19.68 30.68
C ALA A 17 -16.07 21.12 30.16
N VAL A 18 -16.03 21.28 28.83
CA VAL A 18 -16.42 22.52 28.16
C VAL A 18 -17.80 22.30 27.55
N GLU A 19 -18.82 22.85 28.21
CA GLU A 19 -20.17 22.98 27.68
C GLU A 19 -20.17 23.83 26.41
N LYS A 20 -20.66 23.27 25.30
CA LYS A 20 -21.06 24.06 24.13
C LYS A 20 -22.57 24.03 23.96
N ASN A 21 -23.16 25.18 24.29
CA ASN A 21 -24.48 25.65 23.88
C ASN A 21 -24.74 25.39 22.38
N GLN A 22 -25.74 24.58 22.06
CA GLN A 22 -26.43 24.63 20.77
C GLN A 22 -27.88 25.05 21.00
N LYS A 23 -28.16 26.31 20.66
CA LYS A 23 -29.53 26.81 20.46
C LYS A 23 -29.95 26.47 19.04
N GLY A 24 -31.14 25.89 18.93
CA GLY A 24 -31.72 25.43 17.68
C GLY A 24 -32.19 26.54 16.75
N PHE A 25 -32.45 26.12 15.51
CA PHE A 25 -33.39 26.77 14.62
C PHE A 25 -34.08 25.69 13.78
N LEU A 26 -35.41 25.70 13.83
CA LEU A 26 -36.33 24.78 13.15
C LEU A 26 -36.82 25.41 11.84
N SER A 27 -36.84 24.58 10.78
CA SER A 27 -37.85 24.46 9.69
C SER A 27 -38.04 25.63 8.70
N PRO A 28 -38.75 25.46 7.54
CA PRO A 28 -39.50 24.29 7.01
C PRO A 28 -39.06 23.85 5.57
N VAL A 29 -39.24 22.59 5.15
CA VAL A 29 -40.45 21.94 4.55
C VAL A 29 -41.05 22.68 3.35
N GLY A 30 -40.91 22.07 2.16
CA GLY A 30 -41.73 22.25 0.95
C GLY A 30 -41.63 20.94 0.16
N THR A 31 -42.66 20.09 0.18
CA THR A 31 -43.79 19.97 -0.78
C THR A 31 -43.35 19.61 -2.20
N ASP A 32 -43.51 18.31 -2.50
CA ASP A 32 -44.27 17.72 -3.61
C ASP A 32 -44.20 18.42 -4.98
N ASP A 33 -43.69 17.69 -5.96
CA ASP A 33 -44.21 17.78 -7.33
C ASP A 33 -44.14 16.39 -7.99
N GLU A 34 -45.30 15.76 -8.05
CA GLU A 34 -45.60 14.63 -8.92
C GLU A 34 -45.78 15.15 -10.35
N SER A 35 -45.18 14.49 -11.33
CA SER A 35 -45.68 14.52 -12.70
C SER A 35 -45.55 13.14 -13.33
N GLU A 36 -46.72 12.51 -13.45
CA GLU A 36 -47.05 11.45 -14.38
C GLU A 36 -46.91 11.94 -15.83
N ASP A 37 -46.76 10.95 -16.73
CA ASP A 37 -47.30 10.88 -18.09
C ASP A 37 -46.28 10.62 -19.20
N GLY A 38 -46.54 9.55 -19.95
CA GLY A 38 -46.04 9.44 -21.32
C GLY A 38 -45.76 8.04 -21.86
N GLU A 39 -46.70 7.10 -21.74
CA GLU A 39 -46.72 5.91 -22.61
C GLU A 39 -46.97 6.33 -24.07
N THR A 40 -46.13 5.87 -24.99
CA THR A 40 -46.48 5.77 -26.42
C THR A 40 -45.91 4.49 -27.00
N GLU A 41 -46.81 3.59 -27.39
CA GLU A 41 -46.56 2.38 -28.17
C GLU A 41 -46.48 2.67 -29.68
N THR A 42 -46.04 1.64 -30.43
CA THR A 42 -46.10 1.39 -31.89
C THR A 42 -44.94 1.99 -32.71
N GLU A 43 -44.13 1.24 -33.48
CA GLU A 43 -44.45 0.25 -34.52
C GLU A 43 -43.24 -0.65 -34.92
N PRO A 44 -43.43 -1.70 -35.75
CA PRO A 44 -42.50 -2.82 -35.94
C PRO A 44 -41.72 -2.79 -37.27
N GLY A 45 -40.53 -3.43 -37.29
CA GLY A 45 -40.06 -4.16 -38.47
C GLY A 45 -38.58 -4.02 -38.90
N ARG A 46 -38.01 -5.18 -39.28
CA ARG A 46 -36.79 -5.46 -40.08
C ARG A 46 -35.49 -5.82 -39.31
N PRO A 47 -34.52 -6.50 -39.96
CA PRO A 47 -34.49 -7.96 -40.08
C PRO A 47 -33.23 -8.56 -39.43
N TYR A 48 -33.31 -9.86 -39.15
CA TYR A 48 -32.22 -10.70 -38.65
C TYR A 48 -30.94 -10.58 -39.51
N ARG A 49 -29.85 -10.08 -38.92
CA ARG A 49 -28.47 -10.29 -39.40
C ARG A 49 -27.70 -11.02 -38.32
N SER A 50 -27.28 -12.24 -38.66
CA SER A 50 -26.39 -13.08 -37.89
C SER A 50 -25.02 -12.42 -37.73
N GLY A 51 -24.68 -12.01 -36.51
CA GLY A 51 -23.36 -11.51 -36.12
C GLY A 51 -22.68 -12.45 -35.13
N SER A 52 -21.48 -12.91 -35.45
CA SER A 52 -20.59 -13.61 -34.53
C SER A 52 -20.24 -12.71 -33.35
N GLY A 53 -20.53 -13.17 -32.14
CA GLY A 53 -20.34 -12.42 -30.90
C GLY A 53 -18.88 -12.10 -30.60
N SER A 54 -18.50 -10.86 -30.88
CA SER A 54 -17.39 -10.18 -30.19
C SER A 54 -17.98 -9.41 -29.02
N TRP A 55 -17.73 -9.88 -27.80
CA TRP A 55 -18.11 -9.20 -26.57
C TRP A 55 -17.22 -7.99 -26.33
N HIS A 56 -17.35 -6.95 -27.16
CA HIS A 56 -16.93 -5.61 -26.76
C HIS A 56 -18.01 -5.03 -25.84
N ARG A 57 -17.73 -5.11 -24.54
CA ARG A 57 -18.45 -4.42 -23.49
C ARG A 57 -18.32 -2.91 -23.71
N GLN A 58 -19.18 -2.34 -24.55
CA GLN A 58 -19.39 -0.89 -24.60
C GLN A 58 -20.01 -0.48 -23.26
N LEU A 59 -19.14 -0.09 -22.33
CA LEU A 59 -19.56 0.65 -21.16
C LEU A 59 -20.06 2.01 -21.65
N SER A 60 -21.37 2.22 -21.59
CA SER A 60 -21.93 3.56 -21.66
C SER A 60 -21.22 4.45 -20.63
N PRO A 61 -20.78 5.67 -20.98
CA PRO A 61 -20.21 6.62 -20.04
C PRO A 61 -21.32 7.23 -19.18
N CYS A 62 -22.00 6.39 -18.39
CA CYS A 62 -22.88 6.87 -17.34
C CYS A 62 -22.01 7.63 -16.33
N SER A 63 -22.48 8.81 -15.97
CA SER A 63 -21.73 9.86 -15.29
C SER A 63 -21.11 9.39 -13.96
N VAL A 64 -19.82 9.10 -13.98
CA VAL A 64 -18.92 9.07 -12.79
C VAL A 64 -18.84 10.48 -12.12
N ARG A 65 -19.61 11.46 -12.61
CA ARG A 65 -19.57 12.87 -12.19
C ARG A 65 -20.36 13.17 -10.92
N SER A 66 -21.20 12.27 -10.44
CA SER A 66 -21.88 12.46 -9.16
C SER A 66 -20.94 12.11 -8.02
N ALA A 67 -20.62 13.08 -7.15
CA ALA A 67 -19.74 12.86 -6.00
C ALA A 67 -20.16 11.63 -5.14
N ALA A 68 -21.47 11.37 -5.07
CA ALA A 68 -22.06 10.21 -4.37
C ALA A 68 -21.70 8.85 -5.00
N SER A 69 -21.56 8.74 -6.32
CA SER A 69 -21.09 7.49 -6.97
C SER A 69 -19.58 7.32 -6.83
N SER A 70 -18.83 8.42 -6.84
CA SER A 70 -17.37 8.38 -6.68
C SER A 70 -16.90 7.85 -5.32
N GLY A 71 -17.75 7.94 -4.29
CA GLY A 71 -17.48 7.39 -2.96
C GLY A 71 -17.61 5.87 -2.87
N ARG A 72 -18.31 5.22 -3.82
CA ARG A 72 -18.51 3.76 -3.84
C ARG A 72 -17.56 3.02 -4.78
N LEU A 73 -16.93 3.75 -5.71
CA LEU A 73 -16.06 3.19 -6.75
C LEU A 73 -14.56 3.35 -6.45
N TYR A 74 -14.17 3.70 -5.21
CA TYR A 74 -12.74 3.90 -4.88
C TYR A 74 -11.90 2.63 -5.04
N ALA A 75 -12.53 1.46 -4.93
CA ALA A 75 -11.89 0.16 -5.07
C ALA A 75 -11.87 -0.37 -6.50
N GLU A 76 -12.45 0.35 -7.47
CA GLU A 76 -12.36 -0.03 -8.88
C GLU A 76 -10.88 0.05 -9.33
N PRO A 77 -10.44 -0.82 -10.24
CA PRO A 77 -9.06 -0.83 -10.72
C PRO A 77 -8.58 0.53 -11.25
N ALA A 78 -9.45 1.26 -11.96
CA ALA A 78 -9.18 2.59 -12.49
C ALA A 78 -9.10 3.70 -11.43
N GLN A 79 -9.40 3.40 -10.16
CA GLN A 79 -9.38 4.35 -9.04
C GLN A 79 -8.41 3.92 -7.93
N THR A 80 -7.72 2.80 -8.09
CA THR A 80 -6.76 2.27 -7.13
C THR A 80 -5.36 2.35 -7.74
N LEU A 81 -4.42 2.97 -7.02
CA LEU A 81 -3.00 3.02 -7.38
C LEU A 81 -2.22 2.11 -6.42
N ILE A 82 -1.37 1.24 -6.96
CA ILE A 82 -0.55 0.33 -6.14
C ILE A 82 0.93 0.64 -6.34
N PHE A 83 1.63 0.89 -5.24
CA PHE A 83 3.08 0.92 -5.17
C PHE A 83 3.60 -0.39 -4.58
N LEU A 84 4.58 -0.98 -5.24
CA LEU A 84 5.26 -2.19 -4.80
C LEU A 84 6.76 -1.89 -4.73
N ASP A 85 7.45 -2.31 -3.68
CA ASP A 85 8.90 -2.43 -3.75
C ASP A 85 9.33 -3.73 -4.46
N TRP A 86 10.60 -3.77 -4.86
CA TRP A 86 11.20 -4.93 -5.53
C TRP A 86 12.05 -5.78 -4.59
N ASP A 87 13.04 -5.17 -3.93
CA ASP A 87 14.13 -5.88 -3.27
C ASP A 87 13.63 -6.42 -1.92
N ASP A 88 13.69 -7.74 -1.68
CA ASP A 88 13.13 -8.45 -0.52
C ASP A 88 11.60 -8.31 -0.31
N THR A 89 10.92 -7.53 -1.14
CA THR A 89 9.46 -7.44 -1.23
C THR A 89 8.87 -8.42 -2.24
N ILE A 90 9.40 -8.45 -3.47
CA ILE A 90 8.99 -9.37 -4.55
C ILE A 90 10.14 -10.31 -4.90
N PHE A 91 11.36 -9.76 -4.95
CA PHE A 91 12.57 -10.47 -5.34
C PHE A 91 13.44 -10.79 -4.11
N PRO A 92 13.85 -12.04 -3.89
CA PRO A 92 14.56 -12.50 -2.68
C PRO A 92 16.05 -12.09 -2.72
N CYS A 93 16.30 -10.78 -2.69
CA CYS A 93 17.62 -10.16 -2.84
C CYS A 93 18.62 -10.61 -1.77
N THR A 94 18.22 -10.53 -0.50
CA THR A 94 19.07 -10.90 0.62
C THR A 94 19.33 -12.40 0.65
N GLU A 95 18.32 -13.22 0.36
CA GLU A 95 18.47 -14.67 0.28
C GLU A 95 19.45 -15.08 -0.82
N ILE A 96 19.25 -14.62 -2.06
CA ILE A 96 20.10 -14.99 -3.19
C ILE A 96 21.53 -14.45 -3.01
N PHE A 97 21.67 -13.14 -2.75
CA PHE A 97 22.99 -12.50 -2.85
C PHE A 97 23.80 -12.54 -1.56
N GLN A 98 23.14 -12.52 -0.40
CA GLN A 98 23.85 -12.47 0.89
C GLN A 98 23.98 -13.86 1.50
N LYS A 99 22.87 -14.61 1.61
CA LYS A 99 22.85 -15.92 2.27
C LYS A 99 23.38 -17.04 1.38
N ARG A 100 22.97 -17.08 0.11
CA ARG A 100 23.47 -18.06 -0.88
C ARG A 100 24.74 -17.60 -1.60
N HIS A 101 25.30 -16.46 -1.22
CA HIS A 101 26.55 -15.89 -1.75
C HIS A 101 26.61 -15.75 -3.28
N TYR A 102 25.47 -15.57 -3.96
CA TYR A 102 25.44 -15.33 -5.39
C TYR A 102 25.95 -13.92 -5.73
N SER A 103 26.64 -13.75 -6.86
CA SER A 103 27.21 -12.43 -7.19
C SER A 103 26.12 -11.39 -7.47
N ARG A 104 26.28 -10.19 -6.92
CA ARG A 104 25.42 -9.02 -7.24
C ARG A 104 25.78 -8.38 -8.59
N LYS A 105 26.93 -8.72 -9.16
CA LYS A 105 27.39 -8.11 -10.42
C LYS A 105 26.81 -8.90 -11.58
N THR A 106 25.90 -8.27 -12.32
CA THR A 106 25.19 -8.87 -13.46
C THR A 106 26.13 -9.53 -14.49
N ARG A 107 27.31 -8.96 -14.72
CA ARG A 107 28.32 -9.51 -15.65
C ARG A 107 28.97 -10.83 -15.21
N GLU A 108 28.83 -11.19 -13.93
CA GLU A 108 29.40 -12.40 -13.33
C GLU A 108 28.33 -13.50 -13.23
N TRP A 109 27.09 -13.24 -13.64
CA TRP A 109 26.01 -14.23 -13.60
C TRP A 109 26.27 -15.34 -14.62
N THR A 110 26.21 -16.57 -14.14
CA THR A 110 26.33 -17.80 -14.92
C THR A 110 25.03 -18.60 -14.81
N GLN A 111 24.98 -19.80 -15.39
CA GLN A 111 23.87 -20.71 -15.13
C GLN A 111 23.65 -20.87 -13.62
N LEU A 112 22.38 -20.87 -13.21
CA LEU A 112 22.01 -21.03 -11.80
C LEU A 112 22.41 -22.44 -11.33
N PRO A 113 22.94 -22.57 -10.10
CA PRO A 113 23.10 -23.87 -9.46
C PRO A 113 21.78 -24.64 -9.46
N VAL A 114 21.81 -25.95 -9.67
CA VAL A 114 20.60 -26.80 -9.78
C VAL A 114 19.71 -26.64 -8.55
N GLU A 115 20.30 -26.67 -7.35
CA GLU A 115 19.59 -26.50 -6.08
C GLU A 115 18.85 -25.15 -6.02
N LEU A 116 19.50 -24.06 -6.44
CA LEU A 116 18.88 -22.73 -6.46
C LEU A 116 17.80 -22.63 -7.53
N GLU A 117 17.98 -23.28 -8.68
CA GLU A 117 16.98 -23.29 -9.75
C GLU A 117 15.69 -24.01 -9.33
N GLU A 118 15.81 -25.14 -8.63
CA GLU A 118 14.69 -25.89 -8.07
C GLU A 118 13.95 -25.07 -7.00
N ASP A 119 14.70 -24.51 -6.06
CA ASP A 119 14.21 -23.62 -4.99
C ASP A 119 13.43 -22.41 -5.56
N LEU A 120 13.92 -21.82 -6.66
CA LEU A 120 13.28 -20.65 -7.29
C LEU A 120 11.97 -20.97 -8.02
N SER A 121 11.70 -22.24 -8.35
CA SER A 121 10.52 -22.59 -9.14
C SER A 121 9.22 -22.19 -8.45
N GLU A 122 9.05 -22.51 -7.16
CA GLU A 122 7.82 -22.16 -6.44
C GLU A 122 7.68 -20.65 -6.23
N TRP A 123 8.80 -19.97 -5.95
CA TRP A 123 8.83 -18.52 -5.81
C TRP A 123 8.42 -17.80 -7.10
N ARG A 124 8.91 -18.27 -8.26
CA ARG A 124 8.56 -17.72 -9.58
C ARG A 124 7.06 -17.75 -9.83
N ASP A 125 6.40 -18.84 -9.46
CA ASP A 125 4.95 -18.98 -9.60
C ASP A 125 4.21 -18.04 -8.65
N ALA A 126 4.62 -18.01 -7.37
CA ALA A 126 4.04 -17.10 -6.37
C ALA A 126 4.21 -15.61 -6.75
N ALA A 127 5.37 -15.21 -7.26
CA ALA A 127 5.60 -13.85 -7.76
C ALA A 127 4.71 -13.52 -8.96
N ALA A 128 4.51 -14.48 -9.87
CA ALA A 128 3.63 -14.31 -11.03
C ALA A 128 2.16 -14.19 -10.61
N GLU A 129 1.71 -14.99 -9.65
CA GLU A 129 0.39 -14.91 -9.03
C GLU A 129 0.17 -13.54 -8.38
N PHE A 130 1.13 -13.10 -7.57
CA PHE A 130 1.07 -11.81 -6.87
C PHE A 130 0.97 -10.62 -7.82
N LEU A 131 1.84 -10.56 -8.83
CA LEU A 131 1.81 -9.48 -9.81
C LEU A 131 0.50 -9.47 -10.62
N ARG A 132 -0.04 -10.65 -10.97
CA ARG A 132 -1.35 -10.75 -11.64
C ARG A 132 -2.49 -10.32 -10.73
N ALA A 133 -2.47 -10.69 -9.45
CA ALA A 133 -3.45 -10.26 -8.47
C ALA A 133 -3.43 -8.73 -8.30
N ALA A 134 -2.24 -8.13 -8.15
CA ALA A 134 -2.07 -6.68 -8.09
C ALA A 134 -2.65 -5.99 -9.34
N CYS A 135 -2.30 -6.47 -10.53
CA CYS A 135 -2.84 -5.95 -11.80
C CYS A 135 -4.35 -6.21 -11.98
N GLY A 136 -4.94 -7.15 -11.25
CA GLY A 136 -6.39 -7.38 -11.22
C GLY A 136 -7.11 -6.42 -10.26
N VAL A 137 -6.41 -5.91 -9.25
CA VAL A 137 -6.91 -4.95 -8.26
C VAL A 137 -6.77 -3.51 -8.75
N SER A 138 -5.81 -3.24 -9.64
CA SER A 138 -5.47 -1.90 -10.10
C SER A 138 -5.07 -1.88 -11.58
N ASP A 139 -5.54 -0.86 -12.30
CA ASP A 139 -5.11 -0.54 -13.66
C ASP A 139 -3.73 0.16 -13.68
N ARG A 140 -3.17 0.49 -12.51
CA ARG A 140 -1.87 1.14 -12.35
C ARG A 140 -1.12 0.60 -11.12
N CYS A 141 -0.36 -0.46 -11.35
CA CYS A 141 0.66 -0.95 -10.43
C CYS A 141 2.03 -0.38 -10.82
N VAL A 142 2.81 0.03 -9.83
CA VAL A 142 4.13 0.61 -10.03
C VAL A 142 5.12 -0.05 -9.09
N ILE A 143 6.11 -0.76 -9.65
CA ILE A 143 7.28 -1.21 -8.90
C ILE A 143 8.19 0.00 -8.74
N VAL A 144 8.30 0.53 -7.53
CA VAL A 144 9.21 1.62 -7.21
C VAL A 144 10.41 1.02 -6.49
N THR A 145 11.62 1.12 -7.03
CA THR A 145 12.85 0.56 -6.41
C THR A 145 13.91 1.64 -6.24
N ASN A 146 14.73 1.52 -5.19
CA ASN A 146 15.90 2.38 -4.98
C ASN A 146 17.15 1.89 -5.74
N SER A 147 17.06 0.75 -6.41
CA SER A 147 18.12 0.22 -7.27
C SER A 147 18.32 1.11 -8.52
N LYS A 148 19.39 0.82 -9.27
CA LYS A 148 19.68 1.53 -10.53
C LYS A 148 19.13 0.75 -11.73
N PRO A 149 18.67 1.42 -12.80
CA PRO A 149 18.36 0.73 -14.04
C PRO A 149 19.59 -0.02 -14.59
N PRO A 150 19.42 -1.19 -15.22
CA PRO A 150 18.19 -1.94 -15.46
C PRO A 150 17.95 -3.07 -14.43
N TRP A 151 18.26 -2.86 -13.14
CA TRP A 151 18.32 -3.92 -12.11
C TRP A 151 17.14 -4.90 -12.11
N VAL A 152 15.90 -4.40 -12.08
CA VAL A 152 14.70 -5.25 -12.02
C VAL A 152 14.63 -6.19 -13.22
N MET A 153 14.81 -5.65 -14.42
CA MET A 153 14.74 -6.44 -15.65
C MET A 153 15.92 -7.42 -15.77
N ALA A 154 17.11 -7.03 -15.31
CA ALA A 154 18.24 -7.96 -15.25
C ALA A 154 17.92 -9.15 -14.32
N CYS A 155 17.37 -8.89 -13.13
CA CYS A 155 16.96 -9.96 -12.21
C CYS A 155 15.89 -10.86 -12.81
N VAL A 156 14.89 -10.29 -13.50
CA VAL A 156 13.83 -11.05 -14.17
C VAL A 156 14.40 -11.95 -15.27
N GLU A 157 15.28 -11.42 -16.11
CA GLU A 157 15.88 -12.21 -17.21
C GLU A 157 16.71 -13.38 -16.71
N HIS A 158 17.39 -13.22 -15.57
CA HIS A 158 18.28 -14.24 -15.03
C HIS A 158 17.59 -15.24 -14.09
N PHE A 159 16.75 -14.75 -13.18
CA PHE A 159 16.20 -15.54 -12.08
C PHE A 159 14.72 -15.88 -12.24
N ALA A 160 13.97 -15.15 -13.08
CA ALA A 160 12.51 -15.28 -13.16
C ALA A 160 11.96 -15.00 -14.57
N PRO A 161 12.43 -15.71 -15.62
CA PRO A 161 12.07 -15.39 -17.00
C PRO A 161 10.57 -15.50 -17.27
N ASN A 162 9.83 -16.29 -16.48
CA ASN A 162 8.37 -16.40 -16.54
C ASN A 162 7.64 -15.10 -16.15
N LEU A 163 8.30 -14.16 -15.44
CA LEU A 163 7.74 -12.84 -15.11
C LEU A 163 7.90 -11.82 -16.24
N LYS A 164 8.77 -12.08 -17.22
CA LYS A 164 9.07 -11.15 -18.32
C LYS A 164 7.81 -10.73 -19.10
N PRO A 165 6.89 -11.63 -19.50
CA PRO A 165 5.65 -11.23 -20.17
C PRO A 165 4.77 -10.31 -19.31
N ILE A 166 4.74 -10.50 -17.99
CA ILE A 166 3.94 -9.69 -17.07
C ILE A 166 4.48 -8.26 -17.01
N LEU A 167 5.80 -8.11 -16.97
CA LEU A 167 6.47 -6.81 -16.83
C LEU A 167 6.69 -6.07 -18.17
N GLN A 168 6.76 -6.77 -19.30
CA GLN A 168 7.02 -6.18 -20.61
C GLN A 168 5.79 -6.02 -21.48
N ASP A 169 4.86 -6.98 -21.48
CA ASP A 169 3.74 -6.99 -22.43
C ASP A 169 2.58 -6.09 -21.99
N ARG A 170 2.54 -5.71 -20.70
CA ARG A 170 1.47 -4.86 -20.12
C ARG A 170 2.02 -3.61 -19.42
N PRO A 171 2.81 -2.76 -20.11
CA PRO A 171 3.42 -1.58 -19.50
C PRO A 171 2.40 -0.54 -19.03
N GLN A 172 1.15 -0.63 -19.50
CA GLN A 172 0.07 0.25 -19.06
C GLN A 172 -0.37 -0.05 -17.62
N ASN A 173 -0.43 -1.34 -17.25
CA ASN A 173 -0.92 -1.78 -15.94
C ASN A 173 0.19 -1.98 -14.91
N LEU A 174 1.41 -2.33 -15.33
CA LEU A 174 2.54 -2.52 -14.44
C LEU A 174 3.78 -1.81 -15.01
N SER A 175 4.26 -0.79 -14.29
CA SER A 175 5.47 -0.06 -14.65
C SER A 175 6.57 -0.23 -13.60
N ILE A 176 7.82 0.00 -14.01
CA ILE A 176 8.99 0.01 -13.13
C ILE A 176 9.52 1.43 -13.08
N VAL A 177 9.68 1.96 -11.87
CA VAL A 177 10.18 3.30 -11.61
C VAL A 177 11.40 3.21 -10.68
N TYR A 178 12.53 3.73 -11.14
CA TYR A 178 13.76 3.74 -10.36
C TYR A 178 13.87 5.08 -9.62
N GLY A 179 13.80 5.05 -8.29
CA GLY A 179 13.91 6.25 -7.44
C GLY A 179 15.20 7.04 -7.72
N SER A 180 16.27 6.35 -8.13
CA SER A 180 17.54 6.98 -8.54
C SER A 180 17.41 7.98 -9.68
N GLU A 181 16.40 7.87 -10.55
CA GLU A 181 16.14 8.78 -11.67
C GLU A 181 15.52 10.12 -11.22
N PHE A 182 14.87 10.15 -10.05
CA PHE A 182 14.24 11.35 -9.48
C PHE A 182 15.21 12.19 -8.64
N MET A 183 16.41 11.67 -8.41
CA MET A 183 17.44 12.37 -7.68
C MET A 183 18.31 13.16 -8.65
N LYS A 184 18.16 14.49 -8.65
CA LYS A 184 19.10 15.36 -9.36
C LYS A 184 20.50 15.06 -8.82
N PRO A 185 21.52 14.83 -9.68
CA PRO A 185 22.89 14.75 -9.21
C PRO A 185 23.16 16.05 -8.46
N LYS A 186 23.58 15.96 -7.20
CA LYS A 186 24.05 17.12 -6.44
C LYS A 186 25.24 17.67 -7.22
N LYS A 187 24.99 18.65 -8.09
CA LYS A 187 26.05 19.50 -8.65
C LYS A 187 26.76 20.05 -7.44
N ASN A 188 28.07 19.76 -7.34
CA ASN A 188 29.08 20.17 -6.37
C ASN A 188 28.60 20.90 -5.11
N ALA A 189 29.13 20.49 -3.95
CA ALA A 189 28.80 20.92 -2.58
C ALA A 189 28.85 22.44 -2.28
N SER A 190 28.93 23.33 -3.26
CA SER A 190 28.77 24.78 -3.12
C SER A 190 27.31 25.27 -3.18
N ASP A 191 26.36 24.48 -3.69
CA ASP A 191 24.98 24.94 -3.84
C ASP A 191 24.05 24.40 -2.73
N LEU A 192 23.94 25.21 -1.66
CA LEU A 192 22.85 25.17 -0.68
C LEU A 192 21.48 25.22 -1.40
N CYS A 193 20.91 24.06 -1.71
CA CYS A 193 19.59 23.97 -2.35
C CYS A 193 18.71 22.82 -1.84
N SER A 194 18.97 22.32 -0.62
CA SER A 194 17.98 21.53 0.14
C SER A 194 17.12 22.45 1.02
N GLU A 195 17.72 23.52 1.53
CA GLU A 195 17.08 24.49 2.42
C GLU A 195 15.94 25.26 1.72
N LYS A 196 16.01 25.46 0.40
CA LYS A 196 14.99 26.22 -0.35
C LYS A 196 13.69 25.44 -0.57
N ALA A 197 13.74 24.11 -0.73
CA ALA A 197 12.54 23.29 -0.92
C ALA A 197 11.80 23.08 0.41
N GLU A 198 12.54 22.80 1.49
CA GLU A 198 11.98 22.74 2.85
C GLU A 198 11.39 24.10 3.27
N ASN A 199 12.08 25.21 2.96
CA ASN A 199 11.54 26.55 3.20
C ASN A 199 10.32 26.90 2.33
N LEU A 200 10.17 26.33 1.14
CA LEU A 200 8.99 26.55 0.28
C LEU A 200 7.76 25.83 0.84
N ILE A 201 7.92 24.59 1.30
CA ILE A 201 6.83 23.84 1.96
C ILE A 201 6.45 24.52 3.28
N ILE A 202 7.44 24.90 4.09
CA ILE A 202 7.19 25.62 5.35
C ILE A 202 6.50 26.97 5.10
N LYS A 203 6.97 27.78 4.12
CA LYS A 203 6.35 29.06 3.78
C LYS A 203 4.93 28.90 3.22
N PHE A 204 4.70 27.88 2.40
CA PHE A 204 3.38 27.58 1.86
C PHE A 204 2.41 27.23 3.00
N LEU A 205 2.79 26.30 3.88
CA LEU A 205 2.01 25.90 5.06
C LEU A 205 1.75 27.08 6.01
N GLN A 206 2.74 27.94 6.24
CA GLN A 206 2.58 29.17 7.04
C GLN A 206 1.64 30.19 6.39
N SER A 207 1.64 30.30 5.06
CA SER A 207 0.79 31.26 4.33
C SER A 207 -0.67 30.81 4.22
N SER A 208 -0.92 29.50 4.16
CA SER A 208 -2.28 28.96 3.92
C SER A 208 -3.06 28.64 5.19
N LEU A 209 -2.41 28.41 6.33
CA LEU A 209 -3.10 27.96 7.55
C LEU A 209 -3.40 29.07 8.57
N GLY A 210 -3.03 30.32 8.30
CA GLY A 210 -3.15 31.41 9.27
C GLY A 210 -2.26 31.16 10.50
N GLY A 211 -1.94 32.21 11.25
CA GLY A 211 -0.92 32.19 12.32
C GLY A 211 -1.16 31.23 13.51
N CYS A 212 -2.18 30.37 13.48
CA CYS A 212 -2.55 29.49 14.60
C CYS A 212 -2.00 28.04 14.48
N PHE A 213 -1.45 27.65 13.32
CA PHE A 213 -0.95 26.27 13.08
C PHE A 213 0.58 26.15 13.00
N SER A 214 1.34 27.23 13.19
CA SER A 214 2.81 27.23 13.10
C SER A 214 3.47 26.21 14.04
N ASP A 215 2.92 26.03 15.23
CA ASP A 215 3.48 25.15 16.27
C ASP A 215 3.30 23.68 15.93
N PHE A 216 2.23 23.30 15.22
CA PHE A 216 1.99 21.92 14.81
C PHE A 216 2.98 21.51 13.72
N THR A 217 3.13 22.35 12.69
CA THR A 217 4.07 22.11 11.59
C THR A 217 5.51 22.06 12.10
N ALA A 218 5.86 22.94 13.05
CA ALA A 218 7.18 22.95 13.69
C ALA A 218 7.45 21.63 14.45
N LYS A 219 6.46 21.09 15.19
CA LYS A 219 6.60 19.83 15.93
C LYS A 219 6.73 18.60 15.02
N VAL A 220 6.02 18.55 13.90
CA VAL A 220 6.15 17.45 12.92
C VAL A 220 7.55 17.46 12.29
N VAL A 221 8.01 18.65 11.88
CA VAL A 221 9.37 18.83 11.33
C VAL A 221 10.43 18.48 12.37
N GLU A 222 10.25 18.90 13.63
CA GLU A 222 11.19 18.61 14.72
C GLU A 222 11.25 17.11 15.05
N SER A 223 10.11 16.42 15.04
CA SER A 223 10.04 14.96 15.27
C SER A 223 10.75 14.17 14.15
N MET A 224 10.51 14.55 12.88
CA MET A 224 11.23 13.97 11.74
C MET A 224 12.74 14.26 11.80
N GLN A 225 13.13 15.46 12.22
CA GLN A 225 14.54 15.83 12.40
C GLN A 225 15.19 15.08 13.56
N ALA A 226 14.50 14.85 14.68
CA ALA A 226 15.00 14.10 15.82
C ALA A 226 15.28 12.63 15.47
N MET A 227 14.40 12.00 14.69
CA MET A 227 14.61 10.66 14.13
C MET A 227 15.81 10.62 13.17
N ARG A 228 15.95 11.64 12.30
CA ARG A 228 17.09 11.79 11.36
C ARG A 228 18.45 12.04 12.03
N ARG A 229 18.51 12.43 13.31
CA ARG A 229 19.78 12.74 14.01
C ARG A 229 20.52 11.49 14.50
N HIS A 230 19.83 10.35 14.63
CA HIS A 230 20.40 9.15 15.25
C HIS A 230 20.67 8.00 14.27
N ALA A 231 20.16 8.07 13.03
CA ALA A 231 20.48 7.09 11.99
C ALA A 231 21.71 7.53 11.18
N PRO A 232 22.71 6.65 10.94
CA PRO A 232 23.78 6.94 9.98
C PRO A 232 23.14 7.22 8.62
N ARG A 233 23.27 8.46 8.13
CA ARG A 233 22.66 8.88 6.86
C ARG A 233 23.23 8.05 5.72
N PRO A 234 22.44 7.22 5.03
CA PRO A 234 22.87 6.70 3.75
C PRO A 234 23.23 7.90 2.84
N PRO A 235 24.22 7.77 1.94
CA PRO A 235 24.64 8.84 1.04
C PRO A 235 23.52 9.34 0.10
N PHE A 236 22.39 8.63 0.06
CA PHE A 236 21.14 8.96 -0.62
C PHE A 236 19.99 8.89 0.40
N ASP A 237 19.12 9.90 0.44
CA ASP A 237 17.86 9.79 1.19
C ASP A 237 16.92 8.89 0.36
N LEU A 238 16.99 7.58 0.64
CA LEU A 238 16.23 6.53 -0.02
C LEU A 238 14.71 6.77 0.09
N THR A 239 14.27 7.32 1.23
CA THR A 239 12.88 7.76 1.43
C THR A 239 12.53 8.92 0.50
N GLU A 240 13.41 9.92 0.37
CA GLU A 240 13.18 11.06 -0.53
C GLU A 240 13.07 10.64 -2.00
N ALA A 241 13.92 9.71 -2.45
CA ALA A 241 13.87 9.17 -3.80
C ALA A 241 12.55 8.44 -4.08
N LYS A 242 12.12 7.57 -3.14
CA LYS A 242 10.82 6.88 -3.19
C LYS A 242 9.65 7.86 -3.18
N LEU A 243 9.67 8.84 -2.28
CA LEU A 243 8.64 9.87 -2.18
C LEU A 243 8.47 10.62 -3.50
N LYS A 244 9.56 11.08 -4.13
CA LYS A 244 9.47 11.80 -5.41
C LYS A 244 8.89 10.93 -6.53
N ALA A 245 9.34 9.68 -6.63
CA ALA A 245 8.81 8.73 -7.59
C ALA A 245 7.31 8.48 -7.37
N MET A 246 6.91 8.16 -6.14
CA MET A 246 5.51 7.92 -5.77
C MET A 246 4.63 9.16 -5.99
N THR A 247 5.11 10.36 -5.65
CA THR A 247 4.40 11.63 -5.91
C THR A 247 4.13 11.81 -7.40
N SER A 248 5.17 11.68 -8.23
CA SER A 248 5.05 11.84 -9.68
C SER A 248 4.03 10.87 -10.29
N GLU A 249 4.07 9.60 -9.87
CA GLU A 249 3.15 8.58 -10.35
C GLU A 249 1.71 8.79 -9.88
N ALA A 250 1.53 9.20 -8.62
CA ALA A 250 0.21 9.50 -8.09
C ALA A 250 -0.42 10.74 -8.75
N GLU A 251 0.37 11.80 -8.97
CA GLU A 251 -0.07 12.99 -9.71
C GLU A 251 -0.45 12.64 -11.14
N ASN A 252 0.34 11.81 -11.84
CA ASN A 252 0.01 11.37 -13.19
C ASN A 252 -1.30 10.54 -13.22
N PHE A 253 -1.43 9.58 -12.32
CA PHE A 253 -2.59 8.70 -12.27
C PHE A 253 -3.90 9.44 -11.93
N TYR A 254 -3.84 10.42 -11.03
CA TYR A 254 -5.02 11.18 -10.57
C TYR A 254 -5.19 12.55 -11.25
N SER A 255 -4.62 12.75 -12.44
CA SER A 255 -4.79 13.97 -13.25
C SER A 255 -5.41 13.73 -14.64
N GLN A 256 -6.09 12.60 -14.82
CA GLN A 256 -6.69 12.21 -16.10
C GLN A 256 -7.79 13.16 -16.57
N TYR A 257 -8.42 13.88 -15.64
CA TYR A 257 -9.39 14.92 -15.96
C TYR A 257 -9.41 16.01 -14.88
N GLN A 258 -9.89 17.19 -15.27
CA GLN A 258 -9.96 18.35 -14.37
C GLN A 258 -10.83 18.06 -13.14
N GLY A 259 -10.28 18.33 -11.96
CA GLY A 259 -10.98 18.13 -10.68
C GLY A 259 -11.04 16.68 -10.21
N GLN A 260 -10.27 15.76 -10.81
CA GLN A 260 -10.13 14.41 -10.29
C GLN A 260 -9.56 14.45 -8.86
N THR A 261 -10.22 13.72 -7.96
CA THR A 261 -9.79 13.55 -6.57
C THR A 261 -9.04 12.24 -6.41
N TRP A 262 -8.09 12.18 -5.49
CA TRP A 262 -7.38 10.95 -5.16
C TRP A 262 -8.28 10.03 -4.35
N LYS A 263 -8.32 8.73 -4.69
CA LYS A 263 -9.30 7.79 -4.13
C LYS A 263 -8.67 6.75 -3.22
N ASN A 264 -7.72 5.98 -3.74
CA ASN A 264 -7.20 4.79 -3.05
C ASN A 264 -5.74 4.53 -3.44
N ILE A 265 -4.83 4.55 -2.48
CA ILE A 265 -3.41 4.24 -2.67
C ILE A 265 -3.04 3.07 -1.76
N ILE A 266 -2.42 2.06 -2.34
CA ILE A 266 -1.86 0.91 -1.63
C ILE A 266 -0.35 0.91 -1.82
N SER A 267 0.41 0.71 -0.75
CA SER A 267 1.87 0.58 -0.77
C SER A 267 2.29 -0.67 -0.01
N LEU A 268 3.06 -1.53 -0.66
CA LEU A 268 3.67 -2.72 -0.05
C LEU A 268 5.19 -2.66 -0.22
N GLY A 269 5.91 -2.84 0.87
CA GLY A 269 7.37 -2.92 0.89
C GLY A 269 7.88 -3.57 2.16
N ASP A 270 9.11 -4.07 2.16
CA ASP A 270 9.75 -4.72 3.30
C ASP A 270 10.47 -3.74 4.25
N MET A 271 10.71 -2.50 3.79
CA MET A 271 11.45 -1.49 4.54
C MET A 271 10.59 -0.28 4.91
N ALA A 272 11.09 0.50 5.88
CA ALA A 272 10.43 1.73 6.34
C ALA A 272 10.41 2.85 5.29
N TYR A 273 11.26 2.78 4.25
CA TYR A 273 11.39 3.86 3.26
C TYR A 273 10.12 4.04 2.43
N GLU A 274 9.52 2.93 2.00
CA GLU A 274 8.28 2.88 1.22
C GLU A 274 7.10 3.37 2.05
N TYR A 275 7.08 2.94 3.32
CA TYR A 275 6.10 3.32 4.31
C TYR A 275 6.13 4.82 4.57
N GLU A 276 7.29 5.37 4.94
CA GLU A 276 7.46 6.80 5.20
C GLU A 276 7.16 7.64 3.95
N ALA A 277 7.57 7.17 2.76
CA ALA A 277 7.29 7.84 1.50
C ALA A 277 5.78 7.95 1.24
N VAL A 278 5.02 6.85 1.35
CA VAL A 278 3.57 6.90 1.09
C VAL A 278 2.84 7.73 2.17
N LYS A 279 3.24 7.63 3.44
CA LYS A 279 2.64 8.45 4.51
C LYS A 279 2.91 9.94 4.30
N THR A 280 4.12 10.30 3.89
CA THR A 280 4.49 11.69 3.60
C THR A 280 3.72 12.23 2.38
N LEU A 281 3.60 11.41 1.33
CA LEU A 281 2.80 11.73 0.14
C LEU A 281 1.35 12.06 0.51
N THR A 282 0.70 11.19 1.29
CA THR A 282 -0.73 11.31 1.59
C THR A 282 -1.01 12.41 2.61
N ALA A 283 -0.12 12.60 3.60
CA ALA A 283 -0.19 13.75 4.53
C ALA A 283 -0.06 15.08 3.78
N THR A 284 0.91 15.18 2.86
CA THR A 284 1.11 16.37 2.02
C THR A 284 -0.13 16.63 1.18
N ARG A 285 -0.67 15.60 0.51
CA ARG A 285 -1.91 15.71 -0.27
C ARG A 285 -3.10 16.14 0.58
N GLY A 286 -3.25 15.60 1.79
CA GLY A 286 -4.34 15.92 2.70
C GLY A 286 -4.43 17.41 3.01
N VAL A 287 -3.29 18.07 3.21
CA VAL A 287 -3.26 19.53 3.42
C VAL A 287 -3.73 20.30 2.18
N PHE A 288 -3.28 19.91 0.99
CA PHE A 288 -3.73 20.53 -0.26
C PHE A 288 -5.21 20.26 -0.55
N ALA A 289 -5.68 19.03 -0.29
CA ALA A 289 -7.04 18.60 -0.52
C ALA A 289 -8.04 19.35 0.36
N GLN A 290 -7.70 19.62 1.63
CA GLN A 290 -8.54 20.45 2.50
C GLN A 290 -8.77 21.86 1.95
N LEU A 291 -7.79 22.41 1.24
CA LEU A 291 -7.86 23.75 0.66
C LEU A 291 -8.53 23.76 -0.72
N ALA A 292 -8.21 22.78 -1.57
CA ALA A 292 -8.57 22.79 -3.00
C ALA A 292 -9.72 21.83 -3.36
N ALA A 293 -9.96 20.79 -2.58
CA ALA A 293 -10.91 19.72 -2.88
C ALA A 293 -11.52 19.11 -1.60
N PRO A 294 -12.38 19.83 -0.86
CA PRO A 294 -12.91 19.40 0.44
C PRO A 294 -13.78 18.13 0.40
N ARG A 295 -14.05 17.59 -0.80
CA ARG A 295 -14.76 16.32 -1.03
C ARG A 295 -13.82 15.14 -1.29
N GLU A 296 -12.51 15.36 -1.34
CA GLU A 296 -11.54 14.29 -1.51
C GLU A 296 -11.48 13.43 -0.24
N ARG A 297 -11.61 12.13 -0.42
CA ARG A 297 -11.43 11.13 0.63
C ARG A 297 -10.45 10.10 0.09
N LEU A 298 -9.17 10.31 0.36
CA LEU A 298 -8.11 9.39 -0.01
C LEU A 298 -8.01 8.29 1.06
N ARG A 299 -8.08 7.03 0.64
CA ARG A 299 -7.73 5.87 1.49
C ARG A 299 -6.27 5.52 1.25
N THR A 300 -5.50 5.44 2.33
CA THR A 300 -4.09 5.08 2.32
C THR A 300 -3.90 3.73 2.98
N LYS A 301 -3.33 2.78 2.24
CA LYS A 301 -3.15 1.40 2.70
C LYS A 301 -1.67 1.08 2.64
N SER A 302 -1.00 1.17 3.78
CA SER A 302 0.43 0.95 3.93
C SER A 302 0.69 -0.36 4.64
N VAL A 303 1.45 -1.23 4.00
CA VAL A 303 1.82 -2.54 4.54
C VAL A 303 3.34 -2.66 4.51
N VAL A 304 3.95 -2.78 5.68
CA VAL A 304 5.36 -3.17 5.83
C VAL A 304 5.41 -4.69 5.97
N LEU A 305 6.12 -5.35 5.06
CA LEU A 305 6.29 -6.79 4.99
C LEU A 305 7.48 -7.27 5.82
N LEU A 306 7.72 -8.58 5.86
CA LEU A 306 8.87 -9.12 6.57
C LEU A 306 10.18 -8.72 5.85
N PRO A 307 11.17 -8.18 6.56
CA PRO A 307 12.46 -7.86 5.98
C PRO A 307 13.30 -9.14 5.78
N SER A 308 14.04 -9.18 4.67
CA SER A 308 15.00 -10.27 4.37
C SER A 308 14.42 -11.70 4.51
N PRO A 309 13.24 -11.99 3.94
CA PRO A 309 12.60 -13.28 4.05
C PRO A 309 13.48 -14.40 3.47
N SER A 310 13.35 -15.62 4.02
CA SER A 310 13.86 -16.81 3.31
C SER A 310 13.09 -16.99 2.00
N LEU A 311 13.61 -17.80 1.07
CA LEU A 311 12.91 -18.02 -0.20
C LEU A 311 11.49 -18.60 0.00
N HIS A 312 11.37 -19.59 0.88
CA HIS A 312 10.09 -20.18 1.26
C HIS A 312 9.19 -19.16 1.97
N GLY A 313 9.75 -18.36 2.89
CA GLY A 313 9.01 -17.29 3.57
C GLY A 313 8.46 -16.25 2.60
N LEU A 314 9.27 -15.81 1.62
CA LEU A 314 8.85 -14.87 0.58
C LEU A 314 7.79 -15.48 -0.35
N THR A 315 7.95 -16.75 -0.71
CA THR A 315 6.97 -17.48 -1.54
C THR A 315 5.60 -17.51 -0.86
N LEU A 316 5.57 -17.88 0.43
CA LEU A 316 4.34 -17.88 1.22
C LEU A 316 3.78 -16.46 1.40
N GLN A 317 4.64 -15.46 1.63
CA GLN A 317 4.26 -14.04 1.69
C GLN A 317 3.53 -13.61 0.42
N LEU A 318 4.13 -13.83 -0.75
CA LEU A 318 3.54 -13.44 -2.03
C LEU A 318 2.19 -14.12 -2.24
N ARG A 319 2.03 -15.41 -1.90
CA ARG A 319 0.74 -16.11 -1.99
C ARG A 319 -0.32 -15.57 -1.03
N ILE A 320 0.02 -15.31 0.23
CA ILE A 320 -0.89 -14.70 1.21
C ILE A 320 -1.38 -13.35 0.68
N TRP A 321 -0.45 -12.48 0.26
CA TRP A 321 -0.80 -11.14 -0.20
C TRP A 321 -1.53 -11.12 -1.54
N SER A 322 -1.31 -12.11 -2.41
CA SER A 322 -2.11 -12.30 -3.62
C SER A 322 -3.61 -12.45 -3.30
N GLN A 323 -3.93 -13.15 -2.21
CA GLN A 323 -5.31 -13.39 -1.79
C GLN A 323 -5.89 -12.23 -0.98
N VAL A 324 -5.07 -11.59 -0.13
CA VAL A 324 -5.50 -10.50 0.78
C VAL A 324 -5.68 -9.16 0.04
N LEU A 325 -4.90 -8.90 -1.01
CA LEU A 325 -4.86 -7.60 -1.68
C LEU A 325 -6.23 -7.09 -2.19
N PRO A 326 -7.12 -7.92 -2.78
CA PRO A 326 -8.47 -7.49 -3.13
C PRO A 326 -9.30 -7.00 -1.93
N SER A 327 -9.17 -7.63 -0.77
CA SER A 327 -9.85 -7.22 0.47
C SER A 327 -9.30 -5.91 1.01
N ILE A 328 -7.98 -5.76 0.96
CA ILE A 328 -7.36 -4.48 1.29
C ILE A 328 -7.89 -3.40 0.39
N ALA A 329 -7.89 -3.56 -0.94
CA ALA A 329 -8.36 -2.54 -1.86
C ALA A 329 -9.81 -2.12 -1.61
N ARG A 330 -10.68 -3.09 -1.28
CA ARG A 330 -12.11 -2.87 -1.00
C ARG A 330 -12.42 -2.30 0.37
N PHE A 331 -11.53 -2.37 1.35
CA PHE A 331 -11.79 -1.80 2.67
C PHE A 331 -12.02 -0.27 2.63
N ASP A 332 -13.12 0.24 3.18
CA ASP A 332 -13.44 1.69 3.14
C ASP A 332 -12.73 2.50 4.25
N GLY A 333 -11.41 2.42 4.29
CA GLY A 333 -10.62 3.13 5.29
C GLY A 333 -9.14 3.05 4.99
N ASP A 334 -8.38 3.67 5.89
CA ASP A 334 -6.93 3.53 5.91
C ASP A 334 -6.56 2.17 6.50
N VAL A 335 -5.51 1.57 5.94
CA VAL A 335 -4.92 0.33 6.44
C VAL A 335 -3.48 0.65 6.80
N ASP A 336 -3.07 0.29 8.00
CA ASP A 336 -1.73 0.54 8.49
C ASP A 336 -1.21 -0.69 9.22
N ILE A 337 -0.38 -1.47 8.53
CA ILE A 337 0.08 -2.77 9.01
C ILE A 337 1.59 -2.81 8.93
N ASP A 338 2.23 -3.15 10.04
CA ASP A 338 3.65 -3.44 10.10
C ASP A 338 3.86 -4.89 10.55
N VAL A 339 4.08 -5.77 9.57
CA VAL A 339 4.36 -7.19 9.81
C VAL A 339 5.78 -7.39 10.35
N SER A 340 6.70 -6.47 10.09
CA SER A 340 8.09 -6.57 10.56
C SER A 340 8.20 -6.51 12.09
N GLN A 341 7.26 -5.81 12.74
CA GLN A 341 7.24 -5.61 14.19
C GLN A 341 6.32 -6.57 14.95
N ASN A 342 5.45 -7.32 14.26
CA ASN A 342 4.43 -8.14 14.89
C ASN A 342 4.43 -9.58 14.36
N PHE A 343 4.73 -10.54 15.24
CA PHE A 343 4.73 -11.98 14.94
C PHE A 343 3.34 -12.56 14.63
N ALA A 344 2.26 -11.80 14.81
CA ALA A 344 0.89 -12.20 14.52
C ALA A 344 0.26 -11.30 13.42
N PRO A 345 0.76 -11.35 12.17
CA PRO A 345 0.30 -10.47 11.09
C PRO A 345 -1.20 -10.58 10.82
N PHE A 346 -1.80 -11.77 10.98
CA PHE A 346 -3.24 -11.93 10.78
C PHE A 346 -4.09 -11.33 11.88
N GLN A 347 -3.56 -11.11 13.10
CA GLN A 347 -4.28 -10.36 14.13
C GLN A 347 -4.33 -8.88 13.78
N GLU A 348 -3.21 -8.34 13.27
CA GLU A 348 -3.13 -6.97 12.78
C GLU A 348 -4.07 -6.77 11.59
N LEU A 349 -4.03 -7.69 10.63
CA LEU A 349 -4.89 -7.70 9.47
C LEU A 349 -6.37 -7.88 9.84
N ALA A 350 -6.69 -8.78 10.77
CA ALA A 350 -8.04 -8.96 11.30
C ALA A 350 -8.58 -7.67 11.90
N ARG A 351 -7.74 -6.95 12.67
CA ARG A 351 -8.14 -5.68 13.28
C ARG A 351 -8.30 -4.58 12.24
N ALA A 352 -7.34 -4.46 11.33
CA ALA A 352 -7.33 -3.44 10.28
C ALA A 352 -8.50 -3.60 9.30
N LEU A 353 -8.83 -4.83 8.91
CA LEU A 353 -9.92 -5.14 7.99
C LEU A 353 -11.27 -5.39 8.69
N GLN A 354 -11.31 -5.37 10.03
CA GLN A 354 -12.48 -5.73 10.85
C GLN A 354 -12.98 -7.17 10.61
N LEU A 355 -12.05 -8.09 10.38
CA LEU A 355 -12.29 -9.51 10.08
C LEU A 355 -11.78 -10.39 11.21
N PRO A 356 -12.51 -10.54 12.33
CA PRO A 356 -12.03 -11.27 13.50
C PRO A 356 -11.71 -12.74 13.23
N THR A 357 -12.26 -13.33 12.17
CA THR A 357 -11.96 -14.70 11.75
C THR A 357 -10.52 -14.86 11.27
N LEU A 358 -9.91 -13.83 10.68
CA LEU A 358 -8.50 -13.85 10.27
C LEU A 358 -7.57 -14.01 11.48
N ALA A 359 -7.94 -13.50 12.66
CA ALA A 359 -7.12 -13.61 13.87
C ALA A 359 -6.95 -15.07 14.36
N LYS A 360 -7.75 -16.01 13.85
CA LYS A 360 -7.65 -17.44 14.16
C LYS A 360 -6.62 -18.17 13.32
N LEU A 361 -6.16 -17.57 12.22
CA LEU A 361 -5.15 -18.17 11.36
C LEU A 361 -3.81 -18.20 12.09
N GLN A 362 -3.22 -19.39 12.14
CA GLN A 362 -1.86 -19.57 12.61
C GLN A 362 -0.90 -19.36 11.46
N VAL A 363 0.17 -18.61 11.71
CA VAL A 363 1.22 -18.41 10.72
C VAL A 363 2.24 -19.53 10.86
N PRO A 364 2.53 -20.29 9.80
CA PRO A 364 3.60 -21.29 9.80
C PRO A 364 4.92 -20.67 10.23
N GLN A 365 5.70 -21.39 11.03
CA GLN A 365 6.99 -20.89 11.54
C GLN A 365 7.98 -20.54 10.41
N VAL A 366 7.95 -21.25 9.28
CA VAL A 366 8.77 -20.91 8.08
C VAL A 366 8.60 -19.47 7.61
N TYR A 367 7.42 -18.88 7.82
CA TYR A 367 7.17 -17.48 7.51
C TYR A 367 7.95 -16.54 8.45
N LEU A 368 8.06 -16.90 9.73
CA LEU A 368 8.62 -16.07 10.79
C LEU A 368 10.14 -16.23 10.98
N GLN A 369 10.76 -17.18 10.27
CA GLN A 369 12.18 -17.53 10.43
C GLN A 369 13.20 -16.39 10.28
N PRO A 370 12.98 -15.28 9.54
CA PRO A 370 13.94 -14.17 9.51
C PRO A 370 14.19 -13.56 10.89
N ILE A 371 13.25 -13.70 11.82
CA ILE A 371 13.30 -13.04 13.13
C ILE A 371 13.94 -13.94 14.21
N SER A 372 13.96 -15.27 14.04
CA SER A 372 14.36 -16.22 15.09
C SER A 372 15.77 -16.82 14.95
N GLN A 373 16.51 -16.51 13.88
CA GLN A 373 17.88 -17.03 13.65
C GLN A 373 18.94 -16.51 14.65
N GLN A 374 18.56 -15.72 15.65
CA GLN A 374 19.46 -15.43 16.77
C GLN A 374 19.53 -16.56 17.83
N PHE A 375 18.67 -17.59 17.82
CA PHE A 375 18.54 -18.45 19.02
C PHE A 375 18.25 -19.96 18.88
N PHE A 376 18.20 -20.63 17.71
CA PHE A 376 17.83 -22.06 17.67
C PHE A 376 18.75 -22.99 16.87
N ASP A 377 18.97 -24.19 17.45
CA ASP A 377 19.82 -25.31 17.02
C ASP A 377 19.41 -25.93 15.68
N GLU A 378 20.39 -26.46 14.95
CA GLU A 378 20.27 -27.06 13.60
C GLU A 378 19.33 -28.30 13.52
N ASP A 379 18.94 -28.89 14.65
CA ASP A 379 18.18 -30.16 14.71
C ASP A 379 16.66 -30.02 14.49
N PHE A 380 16.14 -28.83 14.18
CA PHE A 380 14.68 -28.56 14.16
C PHE A 380 14.01 -28.42 12.78
N MET A 381 14.68 -28.81 11.70
CA MET A 381 14.13 -28.70 10.33
C MET A 381 13.27 -29.92 9.95
N ASN A 382 12.08 -30.05 10.55
CA ASN A 382 11.04 -30.91 9.99
C ASN A 382 10.30 -30.15 8.87
N GLU A 383 10.93 -30.04 7.69
CA GLU A 383 10.44 -29.25 6.55
C GLU A 383 9.03 -29.67 6.10
N GLU A 384 8.73 -30.97 6.12
CA GLU A 384 7.42 -31.51 5.72
C GLU A 384 6.28 -30.94 6.57
N GLY A 385 6.48 -30.81 7.88
CA GLY A 385 5.47 -30.24 8.78
C GLY A 385 5.19 -28.77 8.51
N SER A 386 6.22 -28.02 8.13
CA SER A 386 6.06 -26.59 7.85
C SER A 386 5.38 -26.31 6.51
N GLN A 387 5.67 -27.13 5.49
CA GLN A 387 5.02 -27.00 4.19
C GLN A 387 3.53 -27.37 4.26
N SER A 388 3.18 -28.42 5.01
CA SER A 388 1.78 -28.80 5.24
C SER A 388 0.98 -27.67 5.91
N ALA A 389 1.55 -27.02 6.93
CA ALA A 389 0.91 -25.89 7.60
C ALA A 389 0.74 -24.67 6.68
N ALA A 390 1.71 -24.42 5.79
CA ALA A 390 1.62 -23.35 4.79
C ALA A 390 0.48 -23.59 3.79
N ASN A 391 0.34 -24.82 3.29
CA ASN A 391 -0.74 -25.18 2.39
C ASN A 391 -2.10 -25.08 3.08
N GLU A 392 -2.22 -25.58 4.31
CA GLU A 392 -3.46 -25.46 5.10
C GLU A 392 -3.86 -23.99 5.30
N LEU A 393 -2.91 -23.11 5.60
CA LEU A 393 -3.15 -21.67 5.70
C LEU A 393 -3.69 -21.09 4.38
N LEU A 394 -3.06 -21.44 3.26
CA LEU A 394 -3.43 -20.95 1.93
C LEU A 394 -4.80 -21.46 1.46
N ASP A 395 -5.23 -22.64 1.91
CA ASP A 395 -6.55 -23.21 1.61
C ASP A 395 -7.66 -22.58 2.46
N GLN A 396 -7.37 -22.21 3.71
CA GLN A 396 -8.34 -21.57 4.60
C GLN A 396 -8.57 -20.08 4.25
N LEU A 397 -7.53 -19.39 3.77
CA LEU A 397 -7.54 -17.95 3.57
C LEU A 397 -8.64 -17.45 2.59
N PRO A 398 -8.89 -18.06 1.41
CA PRO A 398 -9.96 -17.64 0.51
C PRO A 398 -11.35 -17.77 1.13
N ILE A 399 -11.57 -18.82 1.92
CA ILE A 399 -12.85 -19.09 2.59
C ILE A 399 -13.15 -17.96 3.58
N LEU A 400 -12.17 -17.63 4.42
CA LEU A 400 -12.31 -16.57 5.42
C LEU A 400 -12.46 -15.18 4.79
N LEU A 401 -11.75 -14.92 3.69
CA LEU A 401 -11.85 -13.66 2.97
C LEU A 401 -13.18 -13.54 2.21
N HIS A 402 -13.71 -14.62 1.63
CA HIS A 402 -14.99 -14.57 0.90
C HIS A 402 -16.17 -14.26 1.83
N ASP A 403 -16.23 -14.90 3.00
CA ASP A 403 -17.29 -14.70 3.99
C ASP A 403 -17.38 -13.25 4.49
N SER A 404 -16.25 -12.53 4.47
CA SER A 404 -16.20 -11.13 4.87
C SER A 404 -16.93 -10.16 3.94
N PHE A 405 -17.08 -10.50 2.66
CA PHE A 405 -17.69 -9.60 1.68
C PHE A 405 -19.20 -9.74 1.58
N ILE A 406 -19.76 -10.88 1.97
CA ILE A 406 -21.20 -11.14 1.84
C ILE A 406 -21.99 -10.45 2.96
N CYS A 407 -21.37 -10.28 4.13
CA CYS A 407 -22.00 -9.67 5.30
C CYS A 407 -21.20 -8.44 5.74
N PRO A 408 -21.39 -7.26 5.10
CA PRO A 408 -20.81 -6.04 5.65
C PRO A 408 -21.24 -5.91 7.12
N PRO A 409 -20.33 -5.50 8.02
CA PRO A 409 -20.67 -5.36 9.43
C PRO A 409 -21.91 -4.48 9.51
N LYS A 410 -22.99 -5.01 10.10
CA LYS A 410 -24.20 -4.23 10.36
C LYS A 410 -23.73 -3.01 11.12
N GLU A 411 -23.86 -1.82 10.54
CA GLU A 411 -23.50 -0.56 11.16
C GLU A 411 -24.21 -0.47 12.52
N GLY A 412 -23.53 -0.94 13.56
CA GLY A 412 -23.91 -0.70 14.92
C GLY A 412 -23.56 0.76 15.17
N PHE A 413 -24.51 1.64 14.87
CA PHE A 413 -24.53 3.02 15.32
C PHE A 413 -24.40 3.05 16.86
N GLN A 414 -23.17 2.97 17.35
CA GLN A 414 -22.82 3.49 18.66
C GLN A 414 -22.20 4.85 18.40
N HIS A 415 -23.07 5.85 18.21
CA HIS A 415 -22.73 7.20 18.64
C HIS A 415 -22.50 7.12 20.15
N VAL A 416 -21.24 6.98 20.55
CA VAL A 416 -20.84 7.33 21.91
C VAL A 416 -20.94 8.85 21.98
N ALA A 417 -21.95 9.29 22.73
CA ALA A 417 -22.27 10.69 22.99
C ALA A 417 -21.20 11.36 23.87
#